data_AF-A0A3A6CBN4-F1
#
_entry.id   AF-A0A3A6CBN4-F1
#
_cell.length_a   1.000
_cell.length_b   1.000
_cell.length_c   1.000
_cell.angle_alpha   90.00
_cell.angle_beta   90.00
_cell.angle_gamma   90.00
#
_symmetry.space_group_name_H-M   'P 1'
#
loop_
_entity.id
_entity.type
_entity.pdbx_description
1 polymer ?
#
loop_
_entity_poly.entity_id
_entity_poly.type
_entity_poly.pdbx_seq_one_letter_code
_entity_poly.pdbx_strand_id
1 'polypeptide(L)'
;MRQIGEIKGGHRYFFLMCLAIYAYKCGVSKQQLRQDMKQAFDDLQMVKHENALTEEDIRSALEAYDKEYYNFTISDIEALTDVRIERNRRNGRSQKLHMQYMNMNRQFKVGIGECTNGGRPSGSGTAQKTVYEWRQQHPGGTKSHCKRETGLTYPTIRKWWDTIPEGHITVKIRPSQALSDLLVENFKKGL
;
A
#
# COMPACT_ATOMS: atom_id res chain seq x y z
N MET A 1 -12.47 28.30 3.17
CA MET A 1 -11.34 27.39 3.46
C MET A 1 -10.89 27.60 4.90
N ARG A 2 -10.96 26.59 5.77
CA ARG A 2 -10.73 26.79 7.23
C ARG A 2 -9.26 26.86 7.64
N GLN A 3 -8.36 26.21 6.89
CA GLN A 3 -6.94 26.04 7.29
C GLN A 3 -5.98 27.02 6.59
N ILE A 4 -6.48 27.90 5.72
CA ILE A 4 -5.63 28.78 4.91
C ILE A 4 -4.85 29.80 5.74
N GLY A 5 -5.41 30.20 6.89
CA GLY A 5 -4.75 31.12 7.83
C GLY A 5 -3.58 30.51 8.60
N GLU A 6 -3.40 29.19 8.53
CA GLU A 6 -2.28 28.49 9.19
C GLU A 6 -1.04 28.36 8.27
N ILE A 7 -1.18 28.73 6.99
CA ILE A 7 -0.13 28.57 5.99
C ILE A 7 0.99 29.59 6.20
N LYS A 8 2.22 29.08 6.34
CA LYS A 8 3.43 29.91 6.34
C LYS A 8 3.91 30.18 4.92
N GLY A 9 4.65 31.27 4.72
CA GLY A 9 5.08 31.75 3.40
C GLY A 9 5.61 30.66 2.46
N GLY A 10 6.56 29.84 2.93
CA GLY A 10 7.19 28.76 2.14
C GLY A 10 6.25 27.67 1.63
N HIS A 11 5.03 27.59 2.18
CA HIS A 11 4.07 26.53 1.90
C HIS A 11 2.90 26.97 1.00
N ARG A 12 2.89 28.23 0.53
CA ARG A 12 1.78 28.79 -0.28
C ARG A 12 1.56 28.04 -1.60
N TYR A 13 2.62 27.79 -2.36
CA TYR A 13 2.54 26.99 -3.60
C TYR A 13 2.11 25.54 -3.30
N PHE A 14 2.74 24.92 -2.30
CA PHE A 14 2.44 23.54 -1.92
C PHE A 14 0.99 23.36 -1.46
N PHE A 15 0.39 24.38 -0.82
CA PHE A 15 -1.04 24.38 -0.51
C PHE A 15 -1.90 24.29 -1.77
N LEU A 16 -1.63 25.12 -2.79
CA LEU A 16 -2.35 25.09 -4.07
C LEU A 16 -2.16 23.75 -4.80
N MET A 17 -0.94 23.21 -4.80
CA MET A 17 -0.64 21.91 -5.39
C MET A 17 -1.40 20.78 -4.67
N CYS A 18 -1.36 20.74 -3.33
CA CYS A 18 -2.10 19.75 -2.54
C CYS A 18 -3.61 19.91 -2.69
N LEU A 19 -4.13 21.13 -2.86
CA LEU A 19 -5.53 21.38 -3.15
C LEU A 19 -5.96 20.74 -4.48
N ALA A 20 -5.13 20.83 -5.52
CA ALA A 20 -5.38 20.19 -6.81
C ALA A 20 -5.39 18.66 -6.72
N ILE A 21 -4.40 18.07 -6.02
CA ILE A 21 -4.34 16.62 -5.76
C ILE A 21 -5.60 16.16 -5.00
N TYR A 22 -6.01 16.90 -3.97
CA TYR A 22 -7.16 16.54 -3.14
C TYR A 22 -8.49 16.68 -3.91
N ALA A 23 -8.62 17.72 -4.73
CA ALA A 23 -9.78 17.91 -5.60
C ALA A 23 -9.95 16.73 -6.57
N TYR A 24 -8.87 16.24 -7.19
CA TYR A 24 -8.92 15.05 -8.03
C TYR A 24 -9.37 13.82 -7.24
N LYS A 25 -8.77 13.57 -6.06
CA LYS A 25 -9.12 12.44 -5.17
C LYS A 25 -10.59 12.46 -4.74
N CYS A 26 -11.14 13.63 -4.52
CA CYS A 26 -12.52 13.83 -4.09
C CYS A 26 -13.52 13.96 -5.26
N GLY A 27 -13.06 13.90 -6.52
CA GLY A 27 -13.94 14.04 -7.69
C GLY A 27 -14.51 15.45 -7.87
N VAL A 28 -13.83 16.48 -7.35
CA VAL A 28 -14.20 17.89 -7.54
C VAL A 28 -13.83 18.29 -8.98
N SER A 29 -14.75 18.91 -9.71
CA SER A 29 -14.50 19.29 -11.10
C SER A 29 -13.36 20.30 -11.22
N LYS A 30 -12.60 20.24 -12.33
CA LYS A 30 -11.51 21.19 -12.60
C LYS A 30 -12.00 22.65 -12.64
N GLN A 31 -13.26 22.88 -13.02
CA GLN A 31 -13.87 24.21 -13.00
C GLN A 31 -14.06 24.70 -11.56
N GLN A 32 -14.62 23.88 -10.68
CA GLN A 32 -14.79 24.22 -9.26
C GLN A 32 -13.43 24.45 -8.60
N LEU A 33 -12.46 23.55 -8.83
CA LEU A 33 -11.10 23.69 -8.31
C LEU A 33 -10.46 25.03 -8.72
N ARG A 34 -10.62 25.46 -9.97
CA ARG A 34 -10.10 26.76 -10.42
C ARG A 34 -10.67 27.93 -9.64
N GLN A 35 -11.97 27.89 -9.31
CA GLN A 35 -12.60 28.93 -8.51
C GLN A 35 -12.09 28.90 -7.06
N ASP A 36 -11.99 27.71 -6.48
CA ASP A 36 -11.46 27.51 -5.12
C ASP A 36 -9.99 27.95 -5.02
N MET A 37 -9.16 27.64 -6.02
CA MET A 37 -7.76 28.06 -6.06
C MET A 37 -7.59 29.57 -6.18
N LYS A 38 -8.46 30.26 -6.94
CA LYS A 38 -8.41 31.73 -7.03
C LYS A 38 -8.72 32.37 -5.68
N GLN A 39 -9.77 31.90 -5.00
CA GLN A 39 -10.08 32.36 -3.65
C GLN A 39 -8.92 32.08 -2.69
N ALA A 40 -8.29 30.91 -2.80
CA ALA A 40 -7.14 30.56 -1.96
C ALA A 40 -5.95 31.47 -2.26
N PHE A 41 -5.71 31.76 -3.53
CA PHE A 41 -4.61 32.58 -3.99
C PHE A 41 -4.66 33.99 -3.40
N ASP A 42 -5.83 34.63 -3.38
CA ASP A 42 -6.02 35.97 -2.81
C ASP A 42 -5.62 36.01 -1.33
N ASP A 43 -6.00 34.99 -0.55
CA ASP A 43 -5.63 34.86 0.86
C ASP A 43 -4.12 34.57 1.02
N LEU A 44 -3.56 33.68 0.20
CA LEU A 44 -2.16 33.27 0.26
C LEU A 44 -1.21 34.39 -0.15
N GLN A 45 -1.61 35.30 -1.05
CA GLN A 45 -0.80 36.46 -1.42
C GLN A 45 -0.51 37.38 -0.24
N MET A 46 -1.41 37.43 0.75
CA MET A 46 -1.23 38.22 1.97
C MET A 46 -0.19 37.63 2.92
N VAL A 47 0.13 36.34 2.78
CA VAL A 47 1.14 35.65 3.59
C VAL A 47 2.54 36.04 3.08
N LYS A 48 3.30 36.74 3.95
CA LYS A 48 4.65 37.25 3.63
C LYS A 48 5.65 36.11 3.35
N HIS A 49 6.39 36.25 2.25
CA HIS A 49 7.57 35.45 1.89
C HIS A 49 8.41 36.26 0.90
N GLU A 50 9.72 36.02 0.89
CA GLU A 50 10.68 36.44 -0.15
C GLU A 50 10.15 36.30 -1.60
N ASN A 51 9.56 35.15 -1.97
CA ASN A 51 9.06 34.94 -3.32
C ASN A 51 7.63 35.48 -3.48
N ALA A 52 7.30 36.08 -4.62
CA ALA A 52 5.92 36.45 -4.92
C ALA A 52 5.12 35.23 -5.36
N LEU A 53 3.85 35.14 -4.96
CA LEU A 53 2.91 34.15 -5.49
C LEU A 53 2.16 34.78 -6.68
N THR A 54 2.16 34.09 -7.82
CA THR A 54 1.70 34.58 -9.12
C THR A 54 0.66 33.64 -9.74
N GLU A 55 -0.04 34.10 -10.78
CA GLU A 55 -1.00 33.23 -11.49
C GLU A 55 -0.32 32.02 -12.16
N GLU A 56 0.99 32.09 -12.42
CA GLU A 56 1.75 30.93 -12.92
C GLU A 56 1.76 29.78 -11.91
N ASP A 57 1.81 30.10 -10.62
CA ASP A 57 1.77 29.11 -9.54
C ASP A 57 0.43 28.36 -9.53
N ILE A 58 -0.68 29.04 -9.85
CA ILE A 58 -1.98 28.39 -10.03
C ILE A 58 -1.93 27.42 -11.21
N ARG A 59 -1.33 27.83 -12.34
CA ARG A 59 -1.22 26.99 -13.54
C ARG A 59 -0.38 25.75 -13.27
N SER A 60 0.79 25.92 -12.66
CA SER A 60 1.68 24.82 -12.28
C SER A 60 1.00 23.89 -11.27
N ALA A 61 0.33 24.42 -10.25
CA ALA A 61 -0.39 23.58 -9.29
C ALA A 61 -1.55 22.79 -9.92
N LEU A 62 -2.22 23.32 -10.95
CA LEU A 62 -3.25 22.60 -11.69
C LEU A 62 -2.73 21.40 -12.48
N GLU A 63 -1.44 21.29 -12.73
CA GLU A 63 -0.81 20.09 -13.34
C GLU A 63 -0.89 18.88 -12.38
N ALA A 64 -0.97 19.13 -11.07
CA ALA A 64 -1.14 18.08 -10.07
C ALA A 64 -2.59 17.56 -9.96
N TYR A 65 -3.53 18.11 -10.74
CA TYR A 65 -4.87 17.53 -10.93
C TYR A 65 -4.78 16.32 -11.88
N ASP A 66 -4.08 15.27 -11.45
CA ASP A 66 -3.86 14.06 -12.23
C ASP A 66 -3.89 12.80 -11.36
N LYS A 67 -4.19 11.65 -11.98
CA LYS A 67 -4.21 10.34 -11.34
C LYS A 67 -2.82 9.92 -10.85
N GLU A 68 -1.74 10.38 -11.46
CA GLU A 68 -0.38 10.02 -11.06
C GLU A 68 -0.08 10.42 -9.60
N TYR A 69 -0.71 11.50 -9.12
CA TYR A 69 -0.57 12.01 -7.76
C TYR A 69 -1.51 11.32 -6.74
N TYR A 70 -2.21 10.25 -7.13
CA TYR A 70 -3.16 9.55 -6.24
C TYR A 70 -2.47 8.90 -5.04
N ASN A 71 -1.19 8.54 -5.19
CA ASN A 71 -0.36 7.93 -4.15
C ASN A 71 0.05 8.89 -3.01
N PHE A 72 -0.13 10.20 -3.16
CA PHE A 72 0.17 11.17 -2.10
C PHE A 72 -0.58 10.84 -0.81
N THR A 73 0.15 10.59 0.27
CA THR A 73 -0.43 10.27 1.56
C THR A 73 -0.80 11.54 2.32
N ILE A 74 -1.61 11.39 3.37
CA ILE A 74 -1.88 12.50 4.30
C ILE A 74 -0.56 13.01 4.90
N SER A 75 0.38 12.12 5.20
CA SER A 75 1.68 12.50 5.77
C SER A 75 2.49 13.39 4.82
N ASP A 76 2.45 13.10 3.52
CA ASP A 76 3.16 13.90 2.51
C ASP A 76 2.54 15.30 2.41
N ILE A 77 1.20 15.38 2.46
CA ILE A 77 0.48 16.66 2.45
C ILE A 77 0.82 17.47 3.70
N GLU A 78 0.79 16.86 4.89
CA GLU A 78 1.15 17.54 6.14
C GLU A 78 2.60 18.06 6.08
N ALA A 79 3.54 17.26 5.57
CA ALA A 79 4.93 17.65 5.42
C ALA A 79 5.13 18.80 4.42
N LEU A 80 4.38 18.82 3.32
CA LEU A 80 4.48 19.85 2.28
C LEU A 80 3.78 21.17 2.64
N THR A 81 2.67 21.09 3.37
CA THR A 81 1.82 22.25 3.67
C THR A 81 2.05 22.83 5.07
N ASP A 82 2.69 22.07 5.96
CA ASP A 82 2.81 22.35 7.40
C ASP A 82 1.43 22.50 8.09
N VAL A 83 0.38 21.93 7.49
CA VAL A 83 -0.98 21.90 8.03
C VAL A 83 -1.29 20.53 8.58
N ARG A 84 -1.79 20.49 9.82
CA ARG A 84 -2.26 19.24 10.42
C ARG A 84 -3.61 18.84 9.84
N ILE A 85 -3.71 17.60 9.37
CA ILE A 85 -4.95 17.02 8.84
C ILE A 85 -5.41 15.90 9.77
N GLU A 86 -6.54 16.11 10.44
CA GLU A 86 -7.18 15.05 11.21
C GLU A 86 -7.74 13.96 10.30
N ARG A 87 -7.41 12.70 10.62
CA ARG A 87 -7.89 11.56 9.84
C ARG A 87 -9.37 11.34 10.09
N ASN A 88 -10.17 11.38 9.01
CA ASN A 88 -11.58 11.03 9.07
C ASN A 88 -11.80 9.61 9.62
N ARG A 89 -12.69 9.49 10.61
CA ARG A 89 -13.13 8.20 11.15
C ARG A 89 -14.25 7.64 10.28
N ARG A 90 -14.02 6.55 9.53
CA ARG A 90 -15.04 5.93 8.64
C ARG A 90 -16.41 5.72 9.30
N ASN A 91 -16.42 5.27 10.56
CA ASN A 91 -17.64 4.80 11.22
C ASN A 91 -17.94 5.55 12.54
N GLY A 92 -17.15 6.56 12.93
CA GLY A 92 -17.23 7.24 14.24
C GLY A 92 -16.97 6.35 15.48
N ARG A 93 -17.00 5.03 15.34
CA ARG A 93 -16.77 4.04 16.43
C ARG A 93 -15.29 3.93 16.77
N SER A 94 -14.99 3.65 18.04
CA SER A 94 -13.63 3.29 18.44
C SER A 94 -13.25 1.94 17.84
N GLN A 95 -11.94 1.70 17.63
CA GLN A 95 -11.46 0.41 17.13
C GLN A 95 -11.94 -0.74 18.03
N LYS A 96 -11.93 -0.54 19.35
CA LYS A 96 -12.43 -1.50 20.34
C LYS A 96 -13.90 -1.87 20.10
N LEU A 97 -14.77 -0.87 19.95
CA LEU A 97 -16.20 -1.10 19.72
C LEU A 97 -16.46 -1.77 18.36
N HIS A 98 -15.71 -1.38 17.33
CA HIS A 98 -15.78 -2.01 16.02
C HIS A 98 -15.40 -3.49 16.07
N MET A 99 -14.28 -3.83 16.73
CA MET A 99 -13.86 -5.22 16.92
C MET A 99 -14.89 -6.03 17.73
N GLN A 100 -15.46 -5.44 18.78
CA GLN A 100 -16.53 -6.07 19.56
C GLN A 100 -17.75 -6.41 18.69
N TYR A 101 -18.22 -5.45 17.88
CA TYR A 101 -19.34 -5.67 16.96
C TYR A 101 -19.04 -6.76 15.92
N MET A 102 -17.84 -6.73 15.33
CA MET A 102 -17.40 -7.77 14.38
C MET A 102 -17.35 -9.16 15.02
N ASN A 103 -16.79 -9.26 16.23
CA ASN A 103 -16.69 -10.52 16.97
C ASN A 103 -18.05 -11.07 17.35
N MET A 104 -18.99 -10.21 17.77
CA MET A 104 -20.35 -10.62 18.14
C MET A 104 -21.12 -11.15 16.93
N ASN A 105 -21.08 -10.44 15.79
CA ASN A 105 -21.67 -10.93 14.54
C ASN A 105 -21.04 -12.24 14.07
N ARG A 106 -19.72 -12.38 14.25
CA ARG A 106 -19.02 -13.61 13.94
C ARG A 106 -19.48 -14.77 14.82
N GLN A 107 -19.60 -14.56 16.14
CA GLN A 107 -20.12 -15.56 17.07
C GLN A 107 -21.55 -15.99 16.71
N PHE A 108 -22.41 -15.03 16.37
CA PHE A 108 -23.78 -15.32 15.92
C PHE A 108 -23.78 -16.21 14.67
N LYS A 109 -23.02 -15.83 13.63
CA LYS A 109 -22.91 -16.60 12.37
C LYS A 109 -22.36 -18.01 12.58
N VAL A 110 -21.40 -18.17 13.49
CA VAL A 110 -20.89 -19.49 13.90
C VAL A 110 -21.99 -20.30 14.60
N GLY A 111 -22.77 -19.66 15.49
CA GLY A 111 -23.85 -20.31 16.22
C GLY A 111 -24.98 -20.83 15.33
N ILE A 112 -25.27 -20.15 14.22
CA ILE A 112 -26.29 -20.57 13.24
C ILE A 112 -25.73 -21.39 12.07
N GLY A 113 -24.44 -21.68 12.05
CA GLY A 113 -23.79 -22.50 11.01
C GLY A 113 -23.55 -21.79 9.67
N GLU A 114 -23.78 -20.47 9.57
CA GLU A 114 -23.50 -19.71 8.34
C GLU A 114 -21.99 -19.57 8.06
N CYS A 115 -21.15 -19.64 9.09
CA CYS A 115 -19.71 -19.64 8.92
C CYS A 115 -19.00 -20.50 9.96
N THR A 116 -17.78 -20.91 9.65
CA THR A 116 -16.93 -21.61 10.63
C THR A 116 -16.26 -20.60 11.55
N ASN A 117 -15.87 -21.05 12.76
CA ASN A 117 -15.14 -20.25 13.74
C ASN A 117 -13.67 -20.00 13.33
N GLY A 118 -13.37 -19.83 12.04
CA GLY A 118 -12.03 -19.69 11.51
C GLY A 118 -11.99 -18.89 10.20
N GLY A 119 -10.82 -18.32 9.90
CA GLY A 119 -10.50 -17.85 8.56
C GLY A 119 -10.16 -19.02 7.63
N ARG A 120 -9.45 -18.73 6.55
CA ARG A 120 -8.88 -19.76 5.67
C ARG A 120 -8.07 -20.77 6.53
N PRO A 121 -8.23 -22.10 6.34
CA PRO A 121 -7.52 -23.08 7.16
C PRO A 121 -6.00 -22.81 7.15
N SER A 122 -5.36 -22.92 8.32
CA SER A 122 -3.90 -22.75 8.43
C SER A 122 -3.18 -23.68 7.45
N GLY A 123 -2.18 -23.18 6.73
CA GLY A 123 -1.43 -23.95 5.72
C GLY A 123 -2.14 -24.18 4.37
N SER A 124 -3.39 -23.76 4.19
CA SER A 124 -4.11 -23.89 2.90
C SER A 124 -3.55 -23.02 1.75
N GLY A 125 -2.60 -22.14 2.05
CA GLY A 125 -1.84 -21.36 1.07
C GLY A 125 -0.48 -21.97 0.69
N THR A 126 0.04 -22.94 1.44
CA THR A 126 1.38 -23.51 1.23
C THR A 126 1.37 -24.82 0.47
N ALA A 127 0.20 -25.45 0.32
CA ALA A 127 0.06 -26.77 -0.28
C ALA A 127 0.66 -26.88 -1.69
N GLN A 128 0.57 -25.85 -2.52
CA GLN A 128 1.18 -25.84 -3.86
C GLN A 128 2.70 -25.97 -3.78
N LYS A 129 3.34 -25.12 -2.96
CA LYS A 129 4.79 -25.15 -2.73
C LYS A 129 5.23 -26.48 -2.14
N THR A 130 4.51 -27.00 -1.15
CA THR A 130 4.80 -28.28 -0.52
C THR A 130 4.74 -29.45 -1.51
N VAL A 131 3.72 -29.52 -2.38
CA VAL A 131 3.61 -30.57 -3.41
C VAL A 131 4.75 -30.44 -4.43
N TYR A 132 5.08 -29.22 -4.86
CA TYR A 132 6.16 -28.97 -5.80
C TYR A 132 7.53 -29.38 -5.24
N GLU A 133 7.90 -28.92 -4.04
CA GLU A 133 9.17 -29.26 -3.39
C GLU A 133 9.29 -30.77 -3.16
N TRP A 134 8.20 -31.42 -2.75
CA TRP A 134 8.17 -32.86 -2.57
C TRP A 134 8.42 -33.62 -3.89
N ARG A 135 7.82 -33.17 -5.01
CA ARG A 135 8.04 -33.78 -6.34
C ARG A 135 9.49 -33.63 -6.82
N GLN A 136 10.15 -32.52 -6.50
CA GLN A 136 11.55 -32.32 -6.87
C GLN A 136 12.50 -33.25 -6.11
N GLN A 137 12.18 -33.56 -4.85
CA GLN A 137 12.94 -34.52 -4.05
C GLN A 137 12.62 -35.97 -4.41
N HIS A 138 11.44 -36.24 -4.99
CA HIS A 138 10.96 -37.58 -5.34
C HIS A 138 10.48 -37.65 -6.81
N PRO A 139 11.39 -37.66 -7.81
CA PRO A 139 11.02 -37.65 -9.24
C PRO A 139 10.16 -38.84 -9.68
N GLY A 140 10.33 -40.01 -9.05
CA GLY A 140 9.51 -41.22 -9.27
C GLY A 140 8.36 -41.39 -8.27
N GLY A 141 8.12 -40.40 -7.41
CA GLY A 141 7.16 -40.46 -6.33
C GLY A 141 5.71 -40.45 -6.79
N THR A 142 4.88 -41.30 -6.22
CA THR A 142 3.43 -41.33 -6.50
C THR A 142 2.65 -40.36 -5.62
N LYS A 143 1.43 -39.98 -6.04
CA LYS A 143 0.50 -39.16 -5.24
C LYS A 143 0.22 -39.78 -3.86
N SER A 144 0.26 -41.11 -3.77
CA SER A 144 0.08 -41.84 -2.52
C SER A 144 1.25 -41.64 -1.55
N HIS A 145 2.49 -41.61 -2.05
CA HIS A 145 3.67 -41.30 -1.23
C HIS A 145 3.63 -39.85 -0.75
N CYS A 146 3.29 -38.91 -1.64
CA CYS A 146 3.10 -37.50 -1.31
C CYS A 146 2.07 -37.32 -0.18
N LYS A 147 0.93 -38.02 -0.23
CA LYS A 147 -0.09 -37.98 0.84
C LYS A 147 0.47 -38.46 2.18
N ARG A 148 1.20 -39.58 2.19
CA ARG A 148 1.74 -40.19 3.41
C ARG A 148 2.77 -39.28 4.08
N GLU A 149 3.58 -38.58 3.30
CA GLU A 149 4.70 -37.77 3.81
C GLU A 149 4.32 -36.32 4.10
N THR A 150 3.45 -35.72 3.29
CA THR A 150 3.03 -34.32 3.46
C THR A 150 1.76 -34.15 4.31
N GLY A 151 1.00 -35.23 4.53
CA GLY A 151 -0.30 -35.18 5.21
C GLY A 151 -1.42 -34.50 4.40
N LEU A 152 -1.14 -34.06 3.17
CA LEU A 152 -2.11 -33.37 2.32
C LEU A 152 -3.20 -34.32 1.82
N THR A 153 -4.41 -33.80 1.63
CA THR A 153 -5.52 -34.58 1.09
C THR A 153 -5.33 -34.84 -0.41
N TYR A 154 -5.86 -35.98 -0.91
CA TYR A 154 -5.78 -36.31 -2.33
C TYR A 154 -6.32 -35.22 -3.27
N PRO A 155 -7.47 -34.55 -2.98
CA PRO A 155 -7.93 -33.43 -3.81
C PRO A 155 -6.90 -32.30 -3.90
N THR A 156 -6.26 -31.96 -2.78
CA THR A 156 -5.22 -30.91 -2.74
C THR A 156 -3.98 -31.32 -3.54
N ILE A 157 -3.51 -32.56 -3.37
CA ILE A 157 -2.35 -33.09 -4.09
C ILE A 157 -2.63 -33.13 -5.60
N ARG A 158 -3.80 -33.63 -6.01
CA ARG A 158 -4.20 -33.71 -7.43
C ARG A 158 -4.29 -32.33 -8.05
N LYS A 159 -4.87 -31.36 -7.33
CA LYS A 159 -4.97 -29.96 -7.78
C LYS A 159 -3.61 -29.35 -8.11
N TRP A 160 -2.60 -29.63 -7.28
CA TRP A 160 -1.28 -29.00 -7.38
C TRP A 160 -0.20 -29.87 -8.03
N TRP A 161 -0.55 -31.09 -8.46
CA TRP A 161 0.45 -32.07 -8.88
C TRP A 161 1.30 -31.53 -10.02
N ASP A 162 0.68 -31.05 -11.09
CA ASP A 162 1.34 -30.59 -12.32
C ASP A 162 1.43 -29.06 -12.41
N THR A 163 1.36 -28.38 -11.26
CA THR A 163 1.42 -26.92 -11.19
C THR A 163 2.80 -26.46 -10.73
N ILE A 164 3.41 -25.56 -11.48
CA ILE A 164 4.62 -24.85 -11.05
C ILE A 164 4.16 -23.61 -10.25
N PRO A 165 4.68 -23.37 -9.03
CA PRO A 165 4.39 -22.14 -8.31
C PRO A 165 4.85 -20.93 -9.14
N GLU A 166 3.93 -20.04 -9.53
CA GLU A 166 4.31 -18.76 -10.14
C GLU A 166 4.78 -17.81 -9.03
N GLY A 167 6.07 -17.47 -9.05
CA GLY A 167 6.68 -16.51 -8.11
C GLY A 167 8.13 -16.84 -7.80
N HIS A 168 9.01 -15.87 -8.08
CA HIS A 168 10.46 -15.82 -7.85
C HIS A 168 10.99 -16.86 -6.85
N ILE A 169 11.79 -17.79 -7.37
CA ILE A 169 12.61 -18.68 -6.56
C ILE A 169 13.62 -17.78 -5.82
N THR A 170 13.37 -17.49 -4.54
CA THR A 170 14.43 -17.02 -3.64
C THR A 170 15.30 -18.21 -3.30
N VAL A 171 16.14 -18.61 -4.26
CA VAL A 171 17.25 -19.50 -3.95
C VAL A 171 18.11 -18.73 -2.96
N LYS A 172 18.21 -19.20 -1.71
CA LYS A 172 19.27 -18.76 -0.81
C LYS A 172 20.58 -19.33 -1.36
N ILE A 173 21.09 -18.73 -2.44
CA ILE A 173 22.42 -19.02 -2.95
C ILE A 173 23.34 -18.47 -1.86
N ARG A 174 23.95 -19.36 -1.07
CA ARG A 174 25.19 -18.99 -0.39
C ARG A 174 26.18 -18.75 -1.54
N PRO A 175 26.67 -17.52 -1.75
CA PRO A 175 27.64 -17.28 -2.81
C PRO A 175 28.82 -18.22 -2.58
N SER A 176 29.28 -18.89 -3.64
CA SER A 176 30.48 -19.71 -3.53
C SER A 176 31.63 -18.83 -3.02
N GLN A 177 32.57 -19.43 -2.29
CA GLN A 177 33.71 -18.71 -1.73
C GLN A 177 34.42 -17.86 -2.81
N ALA A 178 34.54 -18.41 -4.03
CA ALA A 178 35.08 -17.72 -5.20
C ALA A 178 34.36 -16.40 -5.56
N LEU A 179 33.04 -16.32 -5.40
CA LEU A 179 32.28 -15.09 -5.66
C LEU A 179 32.44 -14.07 -4.54
N SER A 180 32.56 -14.53 -3.27
CA SER A 180 32.89 -13.64 -2.15
C SER A 180 34.29 -13.06 -2.31
N ASP A 181 35.26 -13.87 -2.69
CA ASP A 181 36.65 -13.45 -2.85
C ASP A 181 36.80 -12.41 -3.99
N LEU A 182 36.09 -12.60 -5.11
CA LEU A 182 36.07 -11.66 -6.23
C LEU A 182 35.44 -10.30 -5.86
N LEU A 183 34.39 -10.30 -5.04
CA LEU A 183 33.77 -9.06 -4.57
C LEU A 183 34.70 -8.31 -3.60
N VAL A 184 35.40 -9.02 -2.72
CA VAL A 184 36.37 -8.42 -1.79
C VAL A 184 37.56 -7.82 -2.54
N GLU A 185 38.06 -8.47 -3.60
CA GLU A 185 39.12 -7.90 -4.44
C GLU A 185 38.66 -6.64 -5.18
N ASN A 186 37.43 -6.62 -5.71
CA ASN A 186 36.90 -5.44 -6.40
C ASN A 186 36.68 -4.26 -5.46
N PHE A 187 36.30 -4.49 -4.20
CA PHE A 187 36.21 -3.44 -3.18
C PHE A 187 37.58 -2.88 -2.78
N LYS A 188 38.65 -3.69 -2.81
CA LYS A 188 40.02 -3.22 -2.54
C LYS A 188 40.64 -2.41 -3.68
N LYS A 189 40.17 -2.58 -4.91
CA LYS A 189 40.66 -1.82 -6.09
C LYS A 189 40.00 -0.45 -6.25
N GLY A 190 38.98 -0.14 -5.46
CA GLY A 190 38.24 1.13 -5.48
C GLY A 190 38.60 2.10 -4.35
N LEU A 191 39.67 1.85 -3.60
CA LEU A 191 40.25 2.72 -2.56
C LEU A 191 41.68 3.11 -2.94
#